data_AF-G4TTQ7-F1
#
_entry.id   AF-G4TTQ7-F1
#
_cell.length_a   1.000
_cell.length_b   1.000
_cell.length_c   1.000
_cell.angle_alpha   90.00
_cell.angle_beta   90.00
_cell.angle_gamma   90.00
#
_symmetry.space_group_name_H-M   'P 1'
#
loop_
_entity.id
_entity.type
_entity.pdbx_description
1 polymer ?
#
loop_
_entity_poly.entity_id
_entity_poly.type
_entity_poly.pdbx_seq_one_letter_code
_entity_poly.pdbx_strand_id
1 'polypeptide(L)'
;MAFTCTYTSKVGVAFPQVEGADLVQGNTFTDLNRGETTSLVQAKGDTFTFTPPEPQEDQTTFSAYNKTAKMRSLSLGFSTPEEPFTHSLFFKDVPANYCISPDFHPILQCYFTAEYQETQILPNRIYGPLIWQQSLESLPQDTTLLLNQDHETGDYILEPQ
;
A
#
# COMPACT_ATOMS: atom_id res chain seq x y z
N MET A 1 -15.75 12.86 24.31
CA MET A 1 -15.29 11.50 23.92
C MET A 1 -14.15 11.69 22.95
N ALA A 2 -13.02 11.01 23.12
CA ALA A 2 -11.95 10.99 22.13
C ALA A 2 -12.21 9.81 21.19
N PHE A 3 -12.23 10.05 19.89
CA PHE A 3 -12.26 9.01 18.88
C PHE A 3 -10.83 8.79 18.41
N THR A 4 -10.33 7.56 18.56
CA THR A 4 -9.04 7.15 18.01
C THR A 4 -9.29 6.30 16.78
N CYS A 5 -8.77 6.74 15.64
CA CYS A 5 -8.75 5.96 14.41
C CYS A 5 -7.28 5.63 14.11
N THR A 6 -6.97 4.35 13.97
CA THR A 6 -5.63 3.88 13.61
C THR A 6 -5.69 3.31 12.20
N TYR A 7 -4.89 3.86 11.29
CA TYR A 7 -4.69 3.30 9.96
C TYR A 7 -3.30 2.69 9.90
N THR A 8 -3.23 1.38 9.64
CA THR A 8 -1.98 0.64 9.47
C THR A 8 -1.96 0.04 8.08
N SER A 9 -1.03 0.48 7.25
CA SER A 9 -0.82 -0.11 5.94
C SER A 9 0.66 -0.09 5.58
N LYS A 10 1.17 -1.19 5.04
CA LYS A 10 2.53 -1.28 4.53
C LYS A 10 2.50 -1.59 3.04
N VAL A 11 3.31 -0.85 2.29
CA VAL A 11 3.52 -1.15 0.87
C VAL A 11 4.35 -2.43 0.75
N GLY A 12 4.02 -3.25 -0.23
CA GLY A 12 4.82 -4.42 -0.53
C GLY A 12 4.64 -4.89 -1.96
N VAL A 13 5.44 -5.88 -2.34
CA VAL A 13 5.34 -6.55 -3.63
C VAL A 13 4.94 -8.00 -3.43
N ALA A 14 4.11 -8.51 -4.34
CA ALA A 14 3.67 -9.89 -4.34
C ALA A 14 3.93 -10.56 -5.69
N PHE A 15 4.05 -11.89 -5.63
CA PHE A 15 4.02 -12.78 -6.77
C PHE A 15 2.60 -13.36 -6.88
N PRO A 16 1.70 -12.72 -7.65
CA PRO A 16 0.29 -13.12 -7.72
C PRO A 16 0.14 -14.47 -8.42
N GLN A 17 -0.81 -15.27 -7.95
CA GLN A 17 -1.30 -16.40 -8.73
C GLN A 17 -2.42 -15.91 -9.63
N VAL A 18 -2.31 -16.16 -10.93
CA VAL A 18 -3.36 -15.76 -11.88
C VAL A 18 -4.11 -17.02 -12.27
N GLU A 19 -5.40 -17.09 -11.93
CA GLU A 19 -6.29 -18.16 -12.36
C GLU A 19 -7.34 -17.56 -13.31
N GLY A 20 -7.18 -17.82 -14.62
CA GLY A 20 -8.02 -17.19 -15.64
C GLY A 20 -7.81 -15.67 -15.71
N ALA A 21 -8.86 -14.91 -15.40
CA ALA A 21 -8.82 -13.44 -15.34
C ALA A 21 -8.64 -12.89 -13.90
N ASP A 22 -8.70 -13.77 -12.90
CA ASP A 22 -8.68 -13.37 -11.50
C ASP A 22 -7.27 -13.44 -10.91
N LEU A 23 -6.95 -12.44 -10.09
CA LEU A 23 -5.77 -12.47 -9.23
C LEU A 23 -6.14 -13.23 -7.96
N VAL A 24 -5.66 -14.48 -7.89
CA VAL A 24 -5.70 -15.27 -6.66
C VAL A 24 -4.58 -14.77 -5.76
N GLN A 25 -4.92 -14.47 -4.51
CA GLN A 25 -3.99 -13.93 -3.52
C GLN A 25 -2.74 -14.81 -3.46
N GLY A 26 -1.62 -14.26 -3.94
CA GLY A 26 -0.36 -14.99 -3.95
C GLY A 26 0.18 -15.09 -2.53
N ASN A 27 0.44 -16.30 -2.05
CA ASN A 27 1.05 -16.52 -0.72
C ASN A 27 2.51 -16.03 -0.61
N THR A 28 3.06 -15.45 -1.68
CA THR A 28 4.42 -14.93 -1.73
C THR A 28 4.39 -13.42 -1.88
N PHE A 29 4.60 -12.71 -0.77
CA PHE A 29 4.75 -11.26 -0.75
C PHE A 29 5.84 -10.87 0.24
N THR A 30 6.29 -9.62 0.13
CA THR A 30 7.20 -9.01 1.09
C THR A 30 6.90 -7.53 1.19
N ASP A 31 6.92 -7.00 2.41
CA ASP A 31 6.88 -5.55 2.65
C ASP A 31 8.13 -4.92 2.02
N LEU A 32 8.00 -3.69 1.51
CA LEU A 32 9.08 -3.00 0.82
C LEU A 32 8.98 -1.50 1.05
N ASN A 33 10.06 -0.89 1.54
CA ASN A 33 10.13 0.55 1.78
C ASN A 33 10.72 1.29 0.58
N ARG A 34 10.48 2.61 0.54
CA ARG A 34 11.13 3.52 -0.41
C ARG A 34 12.66 3.41 -0.26
N GLY A 35 13.35 3.30 -1.40
CA GLY A 35 14.81 3.14 -1.42
C GLY A 35 15.30 1.73 -1.12
N GLU A 36 14.40 0.76 -0.91
CA GLU A 36 14.75 -0.65 -0.79
C GLU A 36 14.51 -1.40 -2.10
N THR A 37 15.29 -2.46 -2.29
CA THR A 37 15.16 -3.40 -3.39
C THR A 37 14.94 -4.82 -2.89
N THR A 38 14.15 -5.60 -3.63
CA THR A 38 13.99 -7.04 -3.43
C THR A 38 14.01 -7.78 -4.76
N SER A 39 14.21 -9.09 -4.73
CA SER A 39 14.22 -9.95 -5.91
C SER A 39 13.33 -11.17 -5.71
N LEU A 40 12.41 -11.40 -6.66
CA LEU A 40 11.73 -12.68 -6.78
C LEU A 40 12.71 -13.72 -7.33
N VAL A 41 12.97 -14.76 -6.55
CA VAL A 41 13.87 -15.87 -6.90
C VAL A 41 13.13 -17.21 -6.82
N GLN A 42 13.62 -18.20 -7.57
CA GLN A 42 13.15 -19.57 -7.47
C GLN A 42 13.91 -20.27 -6.34
N ALA A 43 13.24 -20.60 -5.23
CA ALA A 43 13.88 -21.17 -4.05
C ALA A 43 14.20 -22.66 -4.25
N LYS A 44 13.18 -23.47 -4.57
CA LYS A 44 13.32 -24.92 -4.83
C LYS A 44 12.12 -25.43 -5.62
N GLY A 45 12.34 -26.22 -6.66
CA GLY A 45 11.26 -26.71 -7.52
C GLY A 45 10.44 -25.53 -8.05
N ASP A 46 9.12 -25.60 -7.97
CA ASP A 46 8.22 -24.51 -8.39
C ASP A 46 7.88 -23.50 -7.27
N THR A 47 8.63 -23.51 -6.16
CA THR A 47 8.46 -22.53 -5.07
C THR A 47 9.26 -21.26 -5.37
N PHE A 48 8.60 -20.11 -5.24
CA PHE A 48 9.19 -18.79 -5.39
C PHE A 48 9.19 -18.05 -4.05
N THR A 49 10.19 -17.21 -3.83
CA THR A 49 10.28 -16.33 -2.66
C THR A 49 10.89 -15.00 -3.07
N PHE A 50 10.57 -13.95 -2.32
CA PHE A 50 11.35 -12.73 -2.37
C PHE A 50 12.60 -12.85 -1.48
N THR A 51 13.68 -12.21 -1.90
CA THR A 51 14.84 -11.96 -1.02
C THR A 51 14.44 -10.93 0.04
N PRO A 52 15.10 -10.91 1.20
CA PRO A 52 14.95 -9.81 2.15
C PRO A 52 15.15 -8.46 1.44
N PRO A 53 14.30 -7.45 1.71
CA PRO A 53 14.54 -6.10 1.24
C PRO A 53 15.90 -5.58 1.72
N GLU A 54 16.66 -4.99 0.81
CA GLU A 54 17.95 -4.37 1.09
C GLU A 54 17.91 -2.90 0.67
N PRO A 55 18.46 -1.96 1.48
CA PRO A 55 18.61 -0.58 1.06
C PRO A 55 19.50 -0.49 -0.18
N GLN A 56 19.12 0.35 -1.13
CA GLN A 56 19.94 0.63 -2.30
C GLN A 56 20.36 2.11 -2.29
N GLU A 57 21.67 2.35 -2.24
CA GLU A 57 22.22 3.71 -2.35
C GLU A 57 21.74 4.37 -3.65
N ASP A 58 21.41 5.66 -3.56
CA ASP A 58 20.94 6.51 -4.66
C ASP A 58 19.57 6.15 -5.30
N GLN A 59 18.79 5.23 -4.72
CA GLN A 59 17.40 5.01 -5.15
C GLN A 59 16.38 5.81 -4.33
N THR A 60 15.55 6.58 -5.03
CA THR A 60 14.41 7.32 -4.45
C THR A 60 13.09 6.57 -4.59
N THR A 61 13.08 5.42 -5.25
CA THR A 61 11.93 4.54 -5.45
C THR A 61 12.26 3.18 -4.87
N PHE A 62 11.24 2.35 -4.63
CA PHE A 62 11.50 0.93 -4.37
C PHE A 62 11.62 0.16 -5.68
N SER A 63 12.29 -0.99 -5.64
CA SER A 63 12.49 -1.84 -6.81
C SER A 63 12.21 -3.32 -6.50
N ALA A 64 11.53 -4.01 -7.40
CA ALA A 64 11.38 -5.47 -7.32
C ALA A 64 11.83 -6.12 -8.62
N TYR A 65 12.89 -6.92 -8.53
CA TYR A 65 13.45 -7.65 -9.68
C TYR A 65 12.79 -9.01 -9.86
N ASN A 66 12.48 -9.37 -11.10
CA ASN A 66 12.27 -10.76 -11.47
C ASN A 66 13.63 -11.42 -11.72
N LYS A 67 14.22 -12.07 -10.71
CA LYS A 67 15.47 -12.85 -10.85
C LYS A 67 15.21 -14.33 -11.13
N THR A 68 14.03 -14.67 -11.67
CA THR A 68 13.72 -16.02 -12.12
C THR A 68 14.17 -16.22 -13.58
N ALA A 69 14.21 -17.48 -14.03
CA ALA A 69 14.60 -17.80 -15.42
C ALA A 69 13.52 -17.48 -16.47
N LYS A 70 12.30 -17.09 -16.06
CA LYS A 70 11.14 -16.89 -16.96
C LYS A 70 10.49 -15.54 -16.71
N MET A 71 9.65 -15.10 -17.66
CA MET A 71 8.73 -14.00 -17.42
C MET A 71 7.79 -14.34 -16.28
N ARG A 72 7.57 -13.38 -15.38
CA ARG A 72 6.68 -13.52 -14.21
C ARG A 72 5.86 -12.27 -14.04
N SER A 73 4.62 -12.43 -13.59
CA SER A 73 3.83 -11.29 -13.14
C SER A 73 4.26 -10.88 -11.74
N LEU A 74 4.26 -9.58 -11.48
CA LEU A 74 4.47 -9.01 -10.16
C LEU A 74 3.31 -8.07 -9.86
N SER A 75 3.02 -7.85 -8.59
CA SER A 75 2.04 -6.84 -8.19
C SER A 75 2.55 -5.99 -7.05
N LEU A 76 2.20 -4.71 -7.07
CA LEU A 76 2.32 -3.81 -5.93
C LEU A 76 1.00 -3.80 -5.17
N GLY A 77 1.07 -3.65 -3.85
CA GLY A 77 -0.11 -3.63 -3.01
C GLY A 77 0.22 -3.23 -1.59
N PHE A 78 -0.74 -3.50 -0.72
CA PHE A 78 -0.70 -3.10 0.67
C PHE A 78 -1.01 -4.27 1.58
N SER A 79 -0.35 -4.36 2.74
CA SER A 79 -0.69 -5.29 3.80
C SER A 79 -1.21 -4.53 5.03
N THR A 80 -2.16 -5.12 5.74
CA THR A 80 -2.63 -4.67 7.06
C THR A 80 -2.51 -5.84 8.06
N PRO A 81 -2.66 -5.60 9.38
CA PRO A 81 -2.71 -6.70 10.35
C PRO A 81 -3.82 -7.73 10.07
N GLU A 82 -4.93 -7.30 9.46
CA GLU A 82 -6.11 -8.11 9.17
C GLU A 82 -6.06 -8.74 7.78
N GLU A 83 -5.45 -8.07 6.79
CA GLU A 83 -5.37 -8.53 5.41
C GLU A 83 -3.90 -8.69 4.98
N PRO A 84 -3.44 -9.92 4.68
CA PRO A 84 -2.01 -10.17 4.47
C PRO A 84 -1.45 -9.44 3.26
N PHE A 85 -2.25 -9.26 2.19
CA PHE A 85 -1.88 -8.43 1.04
C PHE A 85 -3.07 -8.15 0.11
N THR A 86 -3.30 -6.89 -0.25
CA THR A 86 -4.28 -6.43 -1.24
C THR A 86 -3.55 -5.88 -2.47
N HIS A 87 -3.79 -6.47 -3.64
CA HIS A 87 -3.18 -6.02 -4.91
C HIS A 87 -3.74 -4.64 -5.34
N SER A 88 -2.85 -3.70 -5.69
CA SER A 88 -3.22 -2.36 -6.18
C SER A 88 -2.77 -2.11 -7.62
N LEU A 89 -1.54 -2.50 -7.96
CA LEU A 89 -1.03 -2.45 -9.34
C LEU A 89 -0.54 -3.82 -9.76
N PHE A 90 -0.85 -4.20 -10.99
CA PHE A 90 -0.47 -5.49 -11.56
C PHE A 90 0.42 -5.30 -12.79
N PHE A 91 1.59 -5.92 -12.77
CA PHE A 91 2.57 -5.90 -13.84
C PHE A 91 2.66 -7.29 -14.45
N LYS A 92 2.05 -7.46 -15.62
CA LYS A 92 2.06 -8.73 -16.34
C LYS A 92 3.40 -8.93 -17.07
N ASP A 93 3.87 -10.17 -17.15
CA ASP A 93 4.97 -10.60 -18.03
C ASP A 93 6.28 -9.82 -17.83
N VAL A 94 6.65 -9.50 -16.59
CA VAL A 94 7.94 -8.86 -16.26
C VAL A 94 9.08 -9.78 -16.72
N PRO A 95 9.96 -9.34 -17.65
CA PRO A 95 11.02 -10.18 -18.19
C PRO A 95 12.01 -10.68 -17.13
N ALA A 96 12.65 -11.81 -17.41
CA ALA A 96 13.73 -12.32 -16.57
C ALA A 96 14.86 -11.26 -16.47
N ASN A 97 15.36 -11.05 -15.26
CA ASN A 97 16.35 -10.05 -14.86
C ASN A 97 15.92 -8.58 -14.94
N TYR A 98 14.66 -8.28 -15.28
CA TYR A 98 14.11 -6.91 -15.27
C TYR A 98 13.48 -6.61 -13.90
N CYS A 99 13.32 -5.33 -13.58
CA CYS A 99 12.59 -4.89 -12.39
C CYS A 99 11.35 -4.07 -12.74
N ILE A 100 10.45 -4.02 -11.77
CA ILE A 100 9.49 -2.94 -11.65
C ILE A 100 10.05 -1.93 -10.64
N SER A 101 9.92 -0.65 -10.96
CA SER A 101 10.23 0.45 -10.03
C SER A 101 9.20 1.56 -10.25
N PRO A 102 7.94 1.32 -9.83
CA PRO A 102 6.90 2.32 -9.98
C PRO A 102 7.19 3.50 -9.04
N ASP A 103 7.02 4.70 -9.55
CA ASP A 103 6.99 5.92 -8.74
C ASP A 103 5.64 5.99 -8.05
N PHE A 104 5.60 5.62 -6.77
CA PHE A 104 4.36 5.42 -6.02
C PHE A 104 4.21 6.49 -4.94
N HIS A 105 3.35 7.48 -5.20
CA HIS A 105 3.06 8.60 -4.31
C HIS A 105 1.65 8.48 -3.68
N PRO A 106 1.46 7.66 -2.63
CA PRO A 106 0.15 7.52 -2.01
C PRO A 106 -0.21 8.77 -1.21
N ILE A 107 -1.41 9.27 -1.45
CA ILE A 107 -1.97 10.43 -0.74
C ILE A 107 -3.05 9.91 0.21
N LEU A 108 -2.88 10.17 1.51
CA LEU A 108 -3.91 9.92 2.51
C LEU A 108 -4.85 11.12 2.56
N GLN A 109 -6.15 10.84 2.46
CA GLN A 109 -7.23 11.82 2.52
C GLN A 109 -8.16 11.46 3.66
N CYS A 110 -8.51 12.45 4.49
CA CYS A 110 -9.53 12.30 5.52
C CYS A 110 -10.66 13.30 5.30
N TYR A 111 -11.89 12.81 5.43
CA TYR A 111 -13.11 13.59 5.34
C TYR A 111 -14.05 13.16 6.48
N PHE A 112 -14.95 14.06 6.86
CA PHE A 112 -16.04 13.76 7.79
C PHE A 112 -17.36 13.88 7.05
N THR A 113 -18.27 12.96 7.34
CA THR A 113 -19.65 13.03 6.87
C THR A 113 -20.59 12.69 8.01
N ALA A 114 -21.58 13.55 8.24
CA ALA A 114 -22.67 13.29 9.19
C ALA A 114 -23.65 12.20 8.67
N GLU A 115 -23.49 11.78 7.42
CA GLU A 115 -24.38 10.85 6.74
C GLU A 115 -23.92 9.39 6.82
N TYR A 116 -22.84 9.10 7.55
CA TYR A 116 -22.37 7.71 7.73
C TYR A 116 -23.41 6.88 8.49
N GLN A 117 -23.98 5.87 7.84
CA GLN A 117 -24.76 4.82 8.48
C GLN A 117 -24.04 3.48 8.32
N GLU A 118 -23.84 2.77 9.43
CA GLU A 118 -23.01 1.56 9.57
C GLU A 118 -23.39 0.40 8.62
N THR A 119 -24.57 0.46 7.99
CA THR A 119 -25.08 -0.56 7.06
C THR A 119 -25.24 -0.08 5.62
N GLN A 120 -24.93 1.19 5.32
CA GLN A 120 -24.96 1.68 3.94
C GLN A 120 -23.59 1.55 3.28
N ILE A 121 -23.55 0.79 2.18
CA ILE A 121 -22.49 0.94 1.17
C ILE A 121 -22.55 2.41 0.74
N LEU A 122 -21.47 3.18 0.96
CA LEU A 122 -21.35 4.55 0.46
C LEU A 122 -21.25 4.47 -1.08
N PRO A 123 -22.34 4.66 -1.84
CA PRO A 123 -22.35 4.31 -3.27
C PRO A 123 -21.74 5.41 -4.14
N ASN A 124 -21.46 6.57 -3.53
CA ASN A 124 -21.09 7.80 -4.23
C ASN A 124 -19.85 8.43 -3.58
N ARG A 125 -19.14 9.26 -4.37
CA ARG A 125 -18.14 10.19 -3.84
C ARG A 125 -18.73 10.96 -2.66
N ILE A 126 -17.98 11.06 -1.59
CA ILE A 126 -18.42 11.76 -0.40
C ILE A 126 -18.30 13.25 -0.66
N TYR A 127 -19.44 13.93 -0.65
CA TYR A 127 -19.55 15.37 -0.84
C TYR A 127 -19.41 16.05 0.52
N GLY A 128 -18.19 16.08 1.04
CA GLY A 128 -17.82 16.83 2.25
C GLY A 128 -16.53 17.61 2.01
N PRO A 129 -16.26 18.69 2.79
CA PRO A 129 -14.98 19.35 2.72
C PRO A 129 -13.87 18.34 3.08
N LEU A 130 -12.85 18.27 2.24
CA LEU A 130 -11.63 17.54 2.56
C LEU A 130 -10.96 18.27 3.70
N ILE A 131 -10.97 17.66 4.88
CA ILE A 131 -10.48 18.28 6.11
C ILE A 131 -8.97 18.16 6.23
N TRP A 132 -8.41 17.12 5.61
CA TRP A 132 -6.98 16.89 5.63
C TRP A 132 -6.52 16.01 4.47
N GLN A 133 -5.36 16.37 3.91
CA GLN A 133 -4.70 15.59 2.88
C GLN A 133 -3.19 15.68 3.05
N GLN A 134 -2.53 14.53 3.04
CA GLN A 134 -1.07 14.49 3.09
C GLN A 134 -0.53 13.36 2.21
N SER A 135 0.63 13.60 1.58
CA SER A 135 1.42 12.53 1.00
C SER A 135 1.93 11.63 2.13
N LEU A 136 1.69 10.33 2.06
CA LEU A 136 2.28 9.39 3.02
C LEU A 136 3.81 9.39 2.94
N GLU A 137 4.40 9.79 1.80
CA GLU A 137 5.86 9.93 1.70
C GLU A 137 6.43 11.04 2.58
N SER A 138 5.60 12.00 2.96
CA SER A 138 5.99 13.10 3.84
C SER A 138 5.76 12.79 5.32
N LEU A 139 5.19 11.61 5.63
CA LEU A 139 4.88 11.19 6.98
C LEU A 139 5.91 10.18 7.48
N PRO A 140 6.27 10.21 8.78
CA PRO A 140 6.97 9.12 9.43
C PRO A 140 6.19 7.80 9.31
N GLN A 141 6.90 6.67 9.36
CA GLN A 141 6.32 5.32 9.27
C GLN A 141 5.18 5.12 10.28
N ASP A 142 5.38 5.59 11.52
CA ASP A 142 4.34 5.65 12.54
C ASP A 142 3.92 7.11 12.72
N THR A 143 2.68 7.42 12.35
CA THR A 143 2.11 8.77 12.48
C THR A 143 0.84 8.71 13.30
N THR A 144 0.81 9.44 14.41
CA THR A 144 -0.40 9.69 15.19
C THR A 144 -0.95 11.06 14.82
N LEU A 145 -2.21 11.09 14.36
CA LEU A 145 -2.92 12.34 14.11
C LEU A 145 -3.94 12.58 15.21
N LEU A 146 -3.94 13.79 15.78
CA LEU A 146 -4.95 14.24 16.71
C LEU A 146 -6.11 14.87 15.93
N LEU A 147 -7.31 14.34 16.14
CA LEU A 147 -8.55 14.92 15.64
C LEU A 147 -9.13 15.89 16.66
N ASN A 148 -9.24 17.16 16.29
CA ASN A 148 -9.88 18.20 17.10
C ASN A 148 -11.15 18.70 16.41
N GLN A 149 -12.19 18.98 17.20
CA GLN A 149 -13.37 19.69 16.74
C GLN A 149 -13.31 21.13 17.25
N ASP A 150 -13.41 22.09 16.35
CA ASP A 150 -13.68 23.48 16.70
C ASP A 150 -15.14 23.58 17.16
N HIS A 151 -15.34 23.91 18.44
CA HIS A 151 -16.66 24.00 19.04
C HIS A 151 -17.43 25.26 18.65
N GLU A 152 -16.78 26.28 18.06
CA GLU A 152 -17.43 27.49 17.57
C GLU A 152 -17.95 27.32 16.15
N THR A 153 -17.14 26.74 15.26
CA THR A 153 -17.49 26.54 13.84
C THR A 153 -18.13 25.18 13.56
N GLY A 154 -17.85 24.18 14.39
CA GLY A 154 -18.20 22.79 14.16
C GLY A 154 -17.23 22.05 13.25
N ASP A 155 -16.19 22.73 12.75
CA ASP A 155 -15.19 22.16 11.86
C ASP A 155 -14.30 21.15 12.57
N TYR A 156 -13.81 20.17 11.82
CA TYR A 156 -12.81 19.23 12.31
C TYR A 156 -11.44 19.59 11.75
N ILE A 157 -10.39 19.37 12.53
CA ILE A 157 -8.99 19.59 12.16
C ILE A 157 -8.19 18.34 12.55
N LEU A 158 -7.31 17.89 11.66
CA LEU A 158 -6.33 16.83 11.92
C LEU A 158 -4.94 17.43 11.98
N GLU A 159 -4.23 17.19 13.08
CA GLU A 159 -2.86 17.68 13.30
C GLU A 159 -1.94 16.52 13.68
N PRO A 160 -0.69 16.48 13.17
CA PRO A 160 0.32 15.54 13.66
C PRO A 160 0.59 15.77 15.15
N GLN A 161 0.75 14.67 15.90
CA GLN A 161 1.20 14.71 17.29
C GLN A 161 2.72 14.87 17.41
#